data_AF-A0A511YET2-F1
#
_entry.id   AF-A0A511YET2-F1
#
_cell.length_a   1.000
_cell.length_b   1.000
_cell.length_c   1.000
_cell.angle_alpha   90.00
_cell.angle_beta   90.00
_cell.angle_gamma   90.00
#
_symmetry.space_group_name_H-M   'P 1'
#
loop_
_entity.id
_entity.type
_entity.pdbx_description
1 polymer ?
#
loop_
_entity_poly.entity_id
_entity_poly.type
_entity_poly.pdbx_seq_one_letter_code
_entity_poly.pdbx_strand_id
1 'polypeptide(L)'
;MKTFEEEFNFFRRNCTFERLFLKNTFSVYRKEWFLTIPTILAVIGICLFHYEYITLGVMLVIPSLVILFTYLFIKTNQAKKELKENNLPYSNLPYKWKVPEHDDIRIKEVGNIYVSVRSEEIQTRINMARDRIQIKSESLFLDFQSVLIFFGKNYITLFLGFLMGLYSKSDYSSENFRILMSAINLIFFLSFVVSLMWIFLLKKSFTDSVNNKNKQYLDYIFVMENVLLMRL
;
A
#
# COMPACT_ATOMS: atom_id res chain seq x y z
N MET A 1 -23.10 0.03 -25.15
CA MET A 1 -21.70 -0.43 -25.19
C MET A 1 -21.04 0.05 -23.90
N LYS A 2 -20.54 -0.85 -23.03
CA LYS A 2 -19.86 -0.42 -21.79
C LYS A 2 -18.52 0.22 -22.15
N THR A 3 -18.14 1.30 -21.47
CA THR A 3 -16.80 1.89 -21.65
C THR A 3 -15.73 0.94 -21.09
N PHE A 4 -14.48 1.05 -21.56
CA PHE A 4 -13.36 0.27 -21.00
C PHE A 4 -13.26 0.47 -19.48
N GLU A 5 -13.48 1.69 -19.00
CA GLU A 5 -13.40 2.00 -17.57
C GLU A 5 -14.50 1.31 -16.76
N GLU A 6 -15.73 1.26 -17.28
CA GLU A 6 -16.84 0.53 -16.64
C GLU A 6 -16.58 -0.96 -16.58
N GLU A 7 -16.02 -1.53 -17.65
CA GLU A 7 -15.74 -2.95 -17.74
C GLU A 7 -14.55 -3.36 -16.88
N PHE A 8 -13.47 -2.60 -16.89
CA PHE A 8 -12.34 -2.79 -16.00
C PHE A 8 -12.76 -2.66 -14.53
N ASN A 9 -13.62 -1.69 -14.21
CA ASN A 9 -14.18 -1.56 -12.86
C ASN A 9 -15.08 -2.74 -12.48
N PHE A 10 -15.85 -3.28 -13.42
CA PHE A 10 -16.63 -4.50 -13.21
C PHE A 10 -15.71 -5.69 -12.93
N PHE A 11 -14.68 -5.90 -13.75
CA PHE A 11 -13.70 -6.97 -13.58
C PHE A 11 -13.06 -6.90 -12.19
N ARG A 12 -12.55 -5.73 -11.80
CA ARG A 12 -11.90 -5.52 -10.50
C ARG A 12 -12.83 -5.81 -9.32
N ARG A 13 -14.13 -5.52 -9.46
CA ARG A 13 -15.11 -5.70 -8.38
C ARG A 13 -15.64 -7.12 -8.27
N ASN A 14 -15.70 -7.84 -9.39
CA ASN A 14 -16.47 -9.09 -9.47
C ASN A 14 -15.66 -10.31 -9.92
N CYS A 15 -14.53 -10.13 -10.61
CA CYS A 15 -13.76 -11.21 -11.24
C CYS A 15 -12.45 -11.55 -10.49
N THR A 16 -12.20 -10.93 -9.33
CA THR A 16 -11.07 -11.32 -8.48
C THR A 16 -11.36 -12.64 -7.78
N PHE A 17 -10.32 -13.42 -7.46
CA PHE A 17 -10.47 -14.73 -6.84
C PHE A 17 -11.31 -14.66 -5.56
N GLU A 18 -11.01 -13.69 -4.71
CA GLU A 18 -11.69 -13.49 -3.43
C GLU A 18 -13.17 -13.15 -3.61
N ARG A 19 -13.52 -12.46 -4.70
CA ARG A 19 -14.91 -12.07 -4.99
C ARG A 19 -15.71 -13.19 -5.63
N LEU A 20 -15.08 -14.04 -6.41
CA LEU A 20 -15.72 -15.19 -7.04
C LEU A 20 -15.94 -16.31 -6.03
N PHE A 21 -14.90 -16.65 -5.25
CA PHE A 21 -14.88 -17.90 -4.49
C PHE A 21 -14.87 -17.72 -2.96
N LEU A 22 -14.59 -16.52 -2.45
CA LEU A 22 -14.46 -16.23 -1.01
C LEU A 22 -15.35 -15.07 -0.56
N LYS A 23 -16.61 -15.07 -0.99
CA LYS A 23 -17.59 -14.02 -0.73
C LYS A 23 -17.86 -13.83 0.76
N ASN A 24 -17.89 -14.91 1.53
CA ASN A 24 -18.15 -14.89 2.96
C ASN A 24 -16.91 -14.46 3.75
N THR A 25 -15.72 -14.93 3.34
CA THR A 25 -14.46 -14.60 4.01
C THR A 25 -14.02 -13.16 3.74
N PHE A 26 -14.12 -12.67 2.50
CA PHE A 26 -13.65 -11.35 2.08
C PHE A 26 -14.79 -10.41 1.66
N SER A 27 -15.92 -10.46 2.36
CA SER A 27 -17.10 -9.64 2.03
C SER A 27 -16.80 -8.13 2.14
N VAL A 28 -17.37 -7.33 1.23
CA VAL A 28 -17.25 -5.84 1.24
C VAL A 28 -17.80 -5.25 2.56
N TYR A 29 -18.77 -5.94 3.17
CA TYR A 29 -19.50 -5.46 4.34
C TYR A 29 -18.74 -5.68 5.66
N ARG A 30 -17.76 -6.58 5.71
CA ARG A 30 -16.91 -6.78 6.89
C ARG A 30 -15.70 -5.84 6.83
N LYS A 31 -15.91 -4.58 7.22
CA LYS A 31 -14.81 -3.62 7.39
C LYS A 31 -13.92 -4.03 8.55
N GLU A 32 -12.66 -4.32 8.27
CA GLU A 32 -11.66 -4.82 9.23
C GLU A 32 -11.01 -3.69 10.05
N TRP A 33 -11.76 -2.63 10.36
CA TRP A 33 -11.25 -1.41 10.99
C TRP A 33 -10.64 -1.68 12.37
N PHE A 34 -11.06 -2.74 13.05
CA PHE A 34 -10.51 -3.14 14.34
C PHE A 34 -9.03 -3.57 14.28
N LEU A 35 -8.50 -3.94 13.11
CA LEU A 35 -7.06 -4.28 12.93
C LEU A 35 -6.17 -3.04 12.87
N THR A 36 -6.73 -1.85 12.71
CA THR A 36 -5.95 -0.60 12.73
C THR A 36 -5.30 -0.38 14.08
N ILE A 37 -6.01 -0.70 15.17
CA ILE A 37 -5.54 -0.53 16.55
C ILE A 37 -4.25 -1.34 16.82
N PRO A 38 -4.21 -2.68 16.66
CA PRO A 38 -2.97 -3.44 16.87
C PRO A 38 -1.86 -3.01 15.91
N THR A 39 -2.19 -2.58 14.69
CA THR A 39 -1.17 -2.07 13.76
C THR A 39 -0.53 -0.77 14.27
N ILE A 40 -1.32 0.17 14.78
CA ILE A 40 -0.82 1.43 15.35
C ILE A 40 0.02 1.15 16.60
N LEU A 41 -0.44 0.27 17.49
CA LEU A 41 0.28 -0.11 18.70
C LEU A 41 1.63 -0.78 18.39
N ALA A 42 1.69 -1.65 17.37
CA ALA A 42 2.94 -2.23 16.89
C ALA A 42 3.91 -1.16 16.38
N VAL A 43 3.44 -0.17 15.61
CA VAL A 43 4.28 0.93 15.11
C VAL A 43 4.79 1.80 16.25
N ILE A 44 3.94 2.18 17.20
CA ILE A 44 4.35 2.95 18.39
C ILE A 44 5.39 2.17 19.19
N GLY A 45 5.18 0.86 19.40
CA GLY A 45 6.13 0.01 20.11
C GLY A 45 7.49 -0.08 19.43
N ILE A 46 7.54 -0.11 18.09
CA ILE A 46 8.79 -0.05 17.33
C ILE A 46 9.47 1.32 17.48
N CYS A 47 8.72 2.41 17.46
CA CYS A 47 9.27 3.75 17.73
C CYS A 47 9.86 3.84 19.14
N LEU A 48 9.23 3.23 20.14
CA LEU A 48 9.75 3.20 21.52
C LEU A 48 11.08 2.45 21.63
N PHE A 49 11.31 1.41 20.82
CA PHE A 49 12.63 0.77 20.73
C PHE A 49 13.72 1.74 20.23
N HIS A 50 13.38 2.65 19.32
CA HIS A 50 14.33 3.65 18.81
C HIS A 50 14.73 4.69 19.87
N TYR A 51 13.84 4.99 20.82
CA TYR A 51 14.08 5.92 21.93
C TYR A 51 14.53 5.23 23.22
N GLU A 52 15.05 4.00 23.13
CA GLU A 52 15.55 3.21 24.28
C GLU A 52 14.50 2.84 25.35
N TYR A 53 13.21 3.02 25.07
CA TYR A 53 12.10 2.58 25.93
C TYR A 53 11.72 1.12 25.67
N ILE A 54 12.67 0.22 25.93
CA ILE A 54 12.57 -1.21 25.53
C ILE A 54 11.35 -1.89 26.15
N THR A 55 11.13 -1.78 27.46
CA THR A 55 10.04 -2.49 28.15
C THR A 55 8.65 -2.10 27.63
N LEU A 56 8.44 -0.80 27.41
CA LEU A 56 7.18 -0.29 26.84
C LEU A 56 7.03 -0.68 25.37
N GLY A 57 8.12 -0.67 24.60
CA GLY A 57 8.13 -1.18 23.23
C GLY A 57 7.70 -2.64 23.14
N VAL A 58 8.27 -3.52 23.98
CA VAL A 58 7.92 -4.96 24.02
C VAL A 58 6.45 -5.16 24.37
N MET A 59 5.93 -4.46 25.39
CA MET A 59 4.54 -4.56 25.83
C MET A 59 3.54 -4.15 24.76
N LEU A 60 3.91 -3.27 23.82
CA LEU A 60 3.04 -2.86 22.72
C LEU A 60 3.19 -3.75 21.48
N VAL A 61 4.41 -4.13 21.12
CA VAL A 61 4.68 -4.91 19.89
C VAL A 61 4.18 -6.34 20.00
N ILE A 62 4.51 -7.05 21.10
CA ILE A 62 4.21 -8.50 21.19
C ILE A 62 2.71 -8.78 21.14
N PRO A 63 1.84 -8.18 21.98
CA PRO A 63 0.40 -8.45 21.94
C PRO A 63 -0.22 -8.05 20.61
N SER A 64 0.24 -6.97 20.01
CA SER A 64 -0.24 -6.49 18.71
C SER A 64 0.05 -7.49 17.59
N LEU A 65 1.27 -8.03 17.55
CA LEU A 65 1.64 -9.08 16.60
C LEU A 65 0.83 -10.36 16.83
N VAL A 66 0.64 -10.78 18.08
CA VAL A 66 -0.18 -11.96 18.41
C VAL A 66 -1.61 -11.81 17.88
N ILE A 67 -2.23 -10.64 18.05
CA ILE A 67 -3.58 -10.36 17.53
C ILE A 67 -3.59 -10.45 15.99
N LEU A 68 -2.61 -9.84 15.32
CA LEU A 68 -2.50 -9.86 13.85
C LEU A 68 -2.30 -11.28 13.31
N PHE A 69 -1.41 -12.07 13.91
CA PHE A 69 -1.19 -13.46 13.51
C PHE A 69 -2.43 -14.33 13.74
N THR A 70 -3.03 -14.23 14.92
CA THR A 70 -4.27 -14.98 15.25
C THR A 70 -5.37 -14.67 14.24
N TYR A 71 -5.50 -13.40 13.86
CA TYR A 71 -6.44 -12.98 12.84
C TYR A 71 -6.18 -13.62 11.46
N LEU A 72 -4.92 -13.60 11.00
CA LEU A 72 -4.54 -14.23 9.73
C LEU A 72 -4.83 -15.73 9.71
N PHE A 73 -4.60 -16.43 10.83
CA PHE A 73 -4.94 -17.84 10.98
C PHE A 73 -6.45 -18.09 10.91
N ILE A 74 -7.25 -17.28 11.62
CA ILE A 74 -8.72 -17.38 11.57
C ILE A 74 -9.22 -17.16 10.14
N LYS A 75 -8.72 -16.14 9.43
CA LYS A 75 -9.08 -15.86 8.04
C LYS A 75 -8.68 -16.98 7.09
N THR A 76 -7.49 -17.53 7.26
CA THR A 76 -7.02 -18.67 6.45
C THR A 76 -7.91 -19.89 6.65
N ASN A 77 -8.32 -20.17 7.88
CA ASN A 77 -9.25 -21.27 8.18
C ASN A 77 -10.65 -21.01 7.62
N GLN A 78 -11.16 -19.79 7.68
CA GLN A 78 -12.43 -19.40 7.05
C GLN A 78 -12.37 -19.59 5.53
N ALA A 79 -11.29 -19.14 4.88
CA ALA A 79 -11.10 -19.32 3.45
C ALA A 79 -11.08 -20.79 3.06
N LYS A 80 -10.34 -21.64 3.80
CA LYS A 80 -10.32 -23.09 3.55
C LYS A 80 -11.69 -23.74 3.71
N LYS A 81 -12.45 -23.32 4.73
CA LYS A 81 -13.81 -23.83 4.96
C LYS A 81 -14.72 -23.47 3.79
N GLU A 82 -14.67 -22.22 3.33
CA GLU A 82 -15.47 -21.75 2.19
C GLU A 82 -15.06 -22.43 0.87
N LEU A 83 -13.76 -22.64 0.62
CA LEU A 83 -13.29 -23.40 -0.54
C LEU A 83 -13.78 -24.85 -0.51
N LYS A 84 -13.76 -25.49 0.67
CA LYS A 84 -14.27 -26.85 0.86
C LYS A 84 -15.78 -26.92 0.61
N GLU A 85 -16.55 -25.94 1.09
CA GLU A 85 -18.00 -25.84 0.84
C GLU A 85 -18.32 -25.67 -0.65
N ASN A 86 -17.45 -24.96 -1.40
CA ASN A 86 -17.57 -24.75 -2.84
C ASN A 86 -16.96 -25.88 -3.71
N ASN A 87 -16.53 -27.01 -3.11
CA ASN A 87 -15.83 -28.11 -3.80
C ASN A 87 -14.56 -27.68 -4.57
N LEU A 88 -13.86 -26.66 -4.08
CA LEU A 88 -12.62 -26.15 -4.67
C LEU A 88 -11.39 -26.72 -3.95
N PRO A 89 -10.27 -26.94 -4.68
CA PRO A 89 -9.03 -27.39 -4.06
C PRO A 89 -8.50 -26.33 -3.09
N TYR A 90 -7.79 -26.74 -2.06
CA TYR A 90 -7.14 -25.82 -1.12
C TYR A 90 -5.84 -26.44 -0.59
N SER A 91 -4.91 -25.59 -0.14
CA SER A 91 -3.64 -26.05 0.39
C SER A 91 -3.78 -26.65 1.80
N ASN A 92 -3.09 -27.77 2.04
CA ASN A 92 -3.01 -28.39 3.37
C ASN A 92 -2.15 -27.58 4.36
N LEU A 93 -1.30 -26.66 3.87
CA LEU A 93 -0.42 -25.85 4.72
C LEU A 93 -1.22 -24.88 5.59
N PRO A 94 -0.92 -24.72 6.89
CA PRO A 94 -1.79 -23.99 7.83
C PRO A 94 -1.92 -22.48 7.53
N TYR A 95 -0.92 -21.87 6.89
CA TYR A 95 -0.89 -20.44 6.54
C TYR A 95 -1.20 -20.15 5.07
N LYS A 96 -1.48 -21.17 4.26
CA LYS A 96 -1.75 -21.03 2.83
C LYS A 96 -3.08 -21.68 2.50
N TRP A 97 -3.91 -20.97 1.75
CA TRP A 97 -5.19 -21.48 1.27
C TRP A 97 -5.29 -21.48 -0.25
N LYS A 98 -4.65 -20.50 -0.93
CA LYS A 98 -4.62 -20.42 -2.40
C LYS A 98 -3.70 -21.48 -3.01
N VAL A 99 -4.17 -22.15 -4.07
CA VAL A 99 -3.42 -23.13 -4.87
C VAL A 99 -3.36 -22.68 -6.33
N PRO A 100 -2.38 -23.12 -7.15
CA PRO A 100 -2.26 -22.68 -8.54
C PRO A 100 -3.50 -22.99 -9.41
N GLU A 101 -4.17 -24.11 -9.15
CA GLU A 101 -5.37 -24.56 -9.88
C GLU A 101 -6.54 -23.56 -9.79
N HIS A 102 -6.51 -22.68 -8.80
CA HIS A 102 -7.48 -21.60 -8.65
C HIS A 102 -7.46 -20.61 -9.81
N ASP A 103 -6.31 -20.38 -10.42
CA ASP A 103 -6.22 -19.43 -11.53
C ASP A 103 -6.89 -20.02 -12.78
N ASP A 104 -6.76 -21.32 -13.04
CA ASP A 104 -7.47 -22.02 -14.13
C ASP A 104 -8.98 -22.02 -13.94
N ILE A 105 -9.44 -22.31 -12.71
CA ILE A 105 -10.87 -22.31 -12.37
C ILE A 105 -11.43 -20.88 -12.50
N ARG A 106 -10.68 -19.86 -12.05
CA ARG A 106 -11.03 -18.46 -12.21
C ARG A 106 -11.17 -18.09 -13.69
N ILE A 107 -10.22 -18.48 -14.52
CA ILE A 107 -10.23 -18.20 -15.96
C ILE A 107 -11.47 -18.81 -16.61
N LYS A 108 -11.87 -20.04 -16.24
CA LYS A 108 -13.11 -20.68 -16.73
C LYS A 108 -14.37 -19.92 -16.32
N GLU A 109 -14.49 -19.54 -15.05
CA GLU A 109 -15.64 -18.77 -14.56
C GLU A 109 -15.76 -17.39 -15.22
N VAL A 110 -14.63 -16.69 -15.37
CA VAL A 110 -14.59 -15.42 -16.12
C VAL A 110 -14.91 -15.67 -17.60
N GLY A 111 -14.41 -16.75 -18.18
CA GLY A 111 -14.72 -17.16 -19.55
C GLY A 111 -16.23 -17.25 -19.80
N ASN A 112 -16.96 -17.86 -18.87
CA ASN A 112 -18.43 -17.99 -18.88
C ASN A 112 -19.14 -16.63 -18.88
N ILE A 113 -18.65 -15.65 -18.11
CA ILE A 113 -19.21 -14.29 -18.04
C ILE A 113 -19.08 -13.57 -19.39
N TYR A 114 -18.00 -13.83 -20.12
CA TYR A 114 -17.69 -13.12 -21.35
C TYR A 114 -18.14 -13.86 -22.61
N VAL A 115 -18.87 -14.99 -22.53
CA VAL A 115 -19.21 -15.84 -23.70
C VAL A 115 -19.86 -15.06 -24.84
N SER A 116 -20.71 -14.09 -24.50
CA SER A 116 -21.41 -13.23 -25.48
C SER A 116 -20.55 -12.10 -26.06
N VAL A 117 -19.34 -11.88 -25.53
CA VAL A 117 -18.43 -10.82 -25.99
C VAL A 117 -17.56 -11.36 -27.12
N ARG A 118 -17.50 -10.62 -28.23
CA ARG A 118 -16.68 -10.97 -29.40
C ARG A 118 -15.18 -10.95 -29.05
N SER A 119 -14.41 -11.88 -29.62
CA SER A 119 -12.96 -11.97 -29.39
C SER A 119 -12.21 -10.69 -29.76
N GLU A 120 -12.63 -10.01 -30.83
CA GLU A 120 -12.07 -8.72 -31.26
C GLU A 120 -12.25 -7.61 -30.20
N GLU A 121 -13.40 -7.59 -29.52
CA GLU A 121 -13.66 -6.63 -28.45
C GLU A 121 -12.77 -6.91 -27.23
N ILE A 122 -12.55 -8.18 -26.89
CA ILE A 122 -11.65 -8.56 -25.80
C ILE A 122 -10.20 -8.14 -26.14
N GLN A 123 -9.74 -8.42 -27.37
CA GLN A 123 -8.41 -8.03 -27.82
C GLN A 123 -8.21 -6.51 -27.77
N THR A 124 -9.22 -5.75 -28.22
CA THR A 124 -9.21 -4.29 -28.17
C THR A 124 -9.06 -3.78 -26.73
N ARG A 125 -9.77 -4.39 -25.77
CA ARG A 125 -9.69 -4.02 -24.35
C ARG A 125 -8.36 -4.40 -23.71
N ILE A 126 -7.76 -5.53 -24.08
CA ILE A 126 -6.41 -5.91 -23.64
C ILE A 126 -5.40 -4.86 -24.09
N ASN A 127 -5.46 -4.42 -25.35
CA ASN A 127 -4.58 -3.38 -25.87
C ASN A 127 -4.78 -2.05 -25.11
N MET A 128 -6.03 -1.64 -24.87
CA MET A 128 -6.32 -0.46 -24.04
C MET A 128 -5.77 -0.56 -22.60
N ALA A 129 -5.74 -1.76 -22.01
CA ALA A 129 -5.14 -1.99 -20.70
C ALA A 129 -3.60 -1.88 -20.76
N ARG A 130 -2.96 -2.42 -21.81
CA ARG A 130 -1.50 -2.33 -22.01
C ARG A 130 -1.04 -0.89 -22.19
N ASP A 131 -1.75 -0.10 -22.98
CA ASP A 131 -1.42 1.32 -23.21
C ASP A 131 -1.44 2.14 -21.91
N ARG A 132 -2.28 1.75 -20.94
CA ARG A 132 -2.40 2.43 -19.65
C ARG A 132 -1.30 2.09 -18.65
N ILE A 133 -0.58 0.98 -18.82
CA ILE A 133 0.50 0.56 -17.91
C ILE A 133 1.72 1.50 -17.98
N GLN A 134 1.86 2.31 -19.04
CA GLN A 134 3.04 3.15 -19.28
C GLN A 134 2.90 4.66 -18.95
N ILE A 135 1.70 5.20 -18.71
CA ILE A 135 1.49 6.66 -18.88
C ILE A 135 1.77 7.56 -17.65
N LYS A 136 2.08 7.08 -16.44
CA LYS A 136 2.20 8.00 -15.28
C LYS A 136 3.29 7.65 -14.26
N SER A 137 4.49 8.19 -14.43
CA SER A 137 5.43 8.27 -13.30
C SER A 137 6.30 9.52 -13.18
N GLU A 138 6.43 10.40 -14.19
CA GLU A 138 7.61 11.30 -14.13
C GLU A 138 7.38 12.78 -13.81
N SER A 139 6.21 13.38 -13.98
CA SER A 139 6.19 14.87 -13.98
C SER A 139 6.05 15.55 -12.61
N LEU A 140 5.33 14.99 -11.63
CA LEU A 140 5.02 15.73 -10.39
C LEU A 140 6.09 15.63 -9.28
N PHE A 141 6.97 14.62 -9.34
CA PHE A 141 7.93 14.35 -8.25
C PHE A 141 9.27 15.05 -8.41
N LEU A 142 9.68 15.33 -9.66
CA LEU A 142 10.92 16.04 -9.97
C LEU A 142 10.91 17.48 -9.42
N ASP A 143 9.79 18.19 -9.57
CA ASP A 143 9.67 19.58 -9.12
C ASP A 143 9.74 19.71 -7.58
N PHE A 144 9.08 18.82 -6.84
CA PHE A 144 9.06 18.90 -5.38
C PHE A 144 10.38 18.45 -4.73
N GLN A 145 11.04 17.45 -5.30
CA GLN A 145 12.37 17.03 -4.84
C GLN A 145 13.39 18.16 -5.01
N SER A 146 13.27 18.94 -6.08
CA SER A 146 14.09 20.12 -6.34
C SER A 146 13.89 21.19 -5.25
N VAL A 147 12.65 21.42 -4.81
CA VAL A 147 12.32 22.34 -3.71
C VAL A 147 12.93 21.87 -2.38
N LEU A 148 12.81 20.58 -2.03
CA LEU A 148 13.41 20.03 -0.82
C LEU A 148 14.94 20.09 -0.82
N ILE A 149 15.58 19.79 -1.96
CA ILE A 149 17.03 19.91 -2.12
C ILE A 149 17.46 21.38 -1.98
N PHE A 150 16.70 22.32 -2.53
CA PHE A 150 16.95 23.75 -2.37
C PHE A 150 16.90 24.17 -0.90
N PHE A 151 15.87 23.80 -0.15
CA PHE A 151 15.79 24.12 1.28
C PHE A 151 16.87 23.44 2.11
N GLY A 152 17.17 22.16 1.84
CA GLY A 152 18.24 21.42 2.52
C GLY A 152 19.61 22.04 2.30
N LYS A 153 19.91 22.49 1.07
CA LYS A 153 21.18 23.17 0.75
C LYS A 153 21.30 24.55 1.40
N ASN A 154 20.20 25.29 1.50
CA ASN A 154 20.21 26.64 2.09
C ASN A 154 20.05 26.65 3.62
N TYR A 155 19.80 25.50 4.25
CA TYR A 155 19.64 25.38 5.69
C TYR A 155 20.88 25.84 6.46
N ILE A 156 22.07 25.42 6.03
CA ILE A 156 23.35 25.80 6.67
C ILE A 156 23.57 27.32 6.60
N THR A 157 23.20 27.94 5.49
CA THR A 157 23.33 29.39 5.27
C THR A 157 22.36 30.18 6.14
N LEU A 158 21.10 29.75 6.23
CA LEU A 158 20.11 30.33 7.15
C LEU A 158 20.55 30.17 8.61
N PHE A 159 21.11 29.01 8.96
CA PHE A 159 21.63 28.70 10.28
C PHE A 159 22.80 29.60 10.68
N LEU A 160 23.80 29.74 9.80
CA LEU A 160 24.96 30.61 10.00
C LEU A 160 24.56 32.08 10.09
N GLY A 161 23.63 32.54 9.23
CA GLY A 161 23.11 33.92 9.28
C GLY A 161 22.39 34.24 10.60
N PHE A 162 21.65 33.27 11.14
CA PHE A 162 20.96 33.43 12.42
C PHE A 162 21.94 33.42 13.61
N LEU A 163 22.95 32.55 13.59
CA LEU A 163 24.04 32.53 14.58
C LEU A 163 24.83 33.85 14.57
N MET A 164 25.18 34.37 13.40
CA MET A 164 25.88 35.65 13.26
C MET A 164 25.03 36.82 13.80
N GLY A 165 23.73 36.85 13.51
CA GLY A 165 22.81 37.89 14.01
C GLY A 165 22.57 37.85 15.52
N LEU A 166 22.69 36.67 16.15
CA LEU A 166 22.64 36.53 17.61
C LEU A 166 23.99 36.88 18.25
N TYR A 167 25.11 36.49 17.63
CA TYR A 167 26.45 36.84 18.08
C TYR A 167 26.69 38.35 18.06
N SER A 168 26.12 39.07 17.09
CA SER A 168 26.24 40.52 17.02
C SER A 168 25.47 41.27 18.12
N LYS A 169 24.57 40.62 18.87
CA LYS A 169 23.76 41.25 19.93
C LYS A 169 24.31 41.09 21.36
N SER A 170 25.53 40.57 21.53
CA SER A 170 26.32 40.53 22.78
C SER A 170 25.72 39.92 24.06
N ASP A 171 24.46 39.47 24.08
CA ASP A 171 23.84 38.78 25.24
C ASP A 171 24.00 37.26 25.15
N TYR A 172 25.24 36.78 25.28
CA TYR A 172 25.54 35.35 25.39
C TYR A 172 25.39 34.88 26.84
N SER A 173 24.15 34.64 27.28
CA SER A 173 23.90 33.79 28.44
C SER A 173 23.84 32.33 28.01
N SER A 174 24.31 31.41 28.86
CA SER A 174 24.20 29.96 28.63
C SER A 174 22.74 29.51 28.44
N GLU A 175 21.79 30.29 28.97
CA GLU A 175 20.36 30.09 28.83
C GLU A 175 19.83 30.43 27.43
N ASN A 176 20.29 31.54 26.84
CA ASN A 176 19.97 31.92 25.46
C ASN A 176 20.50 30.89 24.46
N PHE A 177 21.70 30.33 24.70
CA PHE A 177 22.27 29.27 23.88
C PHE A 177 21.46 27.96 23.99
N ARG A 178 20.97 27.63 25.19
CA ARG A 178 20.13 26.44 25.41
C ARG A 178 18.77 26.57 24.72
N ILE A 179 18.14 27.76 24.78
CA ILE A 179 16.89 28.05 24.07
C ILE A 179 17.09 27.97 22.56
N LEU A 180 18.21 28.51 22.05
CA LEU A 180 18.57 28.44 20.65
C LEU A 180 18.77 26.99 20.18
N MET A 181 19.53 26.18 20.91
CA MET A 181 19.70 24.77 20.57
C MET A 181 18.39 23.99 20.65
N SER A 182 17.51 24.33 21.59
CA SER A 182 16.17 23.73 21.63
C SER A 182 15.34 24.11 20.40
N ALA A 183 15.41 25.35 19.92
CA ALA A 183 14.70 25.79 18.73
C ALA A 183 15.27 25.14 17.45
N ILE A 184 16.60 25.01 17.35
CA ILE A 184 17.29 24.32 16.25
C ILE A 184 16.90 22.83 16.24
N ASN A 185 16.93 22.17 17.39
CA ASN A 185 16.53 20.77 17.51
C ASN A 185 15.05 20.58 17.15
N LEU A 186 14.18 21.53 17.54
CA LEU A 186 12.76 21.52 17.15
C LEU A 186 12.60 21.64 15.64
N ILE A 187 13.30 22.57 14.99
CA ILE A 187 13.24 22.78 13.53
C ILE A 187 13.80 21.57 12.78
N PHE A 188 14.90 20.99 13.28
CA PHE A 188 15.49 19.78 12.70
C PHE A 188 14.53 18.59 12.83
N PHE A 189 13.91 18.42 14.00
CA PHE A 189 12.91 17.39 14.24
C PHE A 189 11.67 17.58 13.36
N LEU A 190 11.16 18.81 13.24
CA LEU A 190 10.04 19.13 12.33
C LEU A 190 10.40 18.84 10.87
N SER A 191 11.59 19.22 10.44
CA SER A 191 12.08 18.95 9.07
C SER A 191 12.25 17.46 8.81
N PHE A 192 12.74 16.71 9.80
CA PHE A 192 12.87 15.26 9.75
C PHE A 192 11.50 14.56 9.70
N VAL A 193 10.54 14.97 10.53
CA VAL A 193 9.16 14.46 10.52
C VAL A 193 8.48 14.76 9.18
N VAL A 194 8.63 15.97 8.63
CA VAL A 194 8.10 16.33 7.30
C VAL A 194 8.74 15.48 6.21
N SER A 195 10.04 15.22 6.27
CA SER A 195 10.76 14.35 5.32
C SER A 195 10.31 12.89 5.43
N LEU A 196 10.15 12.36 6.64
CA LEU A 196 9.62 11.02 6.86
C LEU A 196 8.17 10.88 6.40
N MET A 197 7.30 11.85 6.71
CA MET A 197 5.93 11.89 6.19
C MET A 197 5.93 11.92 4.66
N TRP A 198 6.82 12.69 4.02
CA TRP A 198 6.92 12.74 2.57
C TRP A 198 7.34 11.39 1.96
N ILE A 199 8.38 10.75 2.49
CA ILE A 199 8.91 9.47 1.99
C ILE A 199 7.90 8.34 2.23
N PHE A 200 7.34 8.24 3.44
CA PHE A 200 6.51 7.11 3.86
C PHE A 200 5.02 7.27 3.57
N LEU A 201 4.46 8.49 3.57
CA LEU A 201 3.03 8.69 3.35
C LEU A 201 2.70 9.13 1.93
N LEU A 202 3.48 10.02 1.33
CA LEU A 202 3.13 10.57 0.01
C LEU A 202 3.77 9.80 -1.13
N LYS A 203 5.11 9.67 -1.14
CA LYS A 203 5.80 8.93 -2.19
C LYS A 203 5.39 7.47 -2.18
N LYS A 204 5.47 6.79 -1.02
CA LYS A 204 5.07 5.39 -0.89
C LYS A 204 3.59 5.16 -1.19
N SER A 205 2.64 5.97 -0.70
CA SER A 205 1.21 5.80 -1.03
C SER A 205 0.93 6.01 -2.52
N PHE A 206 1.59 6.97 -3.17
CA PHE A 206 1.42 7.21 -4.59
C PHE A 206 2.05 6.09 -5.44
N THR A 207 3.26 5.65 -5.08
CA THR A 207 3.92 4.50 -5.70
C THR A 207 3.13 3.21 -5.47
N ASP A 208 2.58 2.99 -4.28
CA ASP A 208 1.74 1.83 -3.95
C ASP A 208 0.38 1.88 -4.67
N SER A 209 -0.22 3.06 -4.83
CA SER A 209 -1.48 3.26 -5.58
C SER A 209 -1.29 3.02 -7.08
N VAL A 210 -0.21 3.51 -7.66
CA VAL A 210 0.16 3.29 -9.07
C VAL A 210 0.57 1.83 -9.31
N ASN A 211 1.41 1.25 -8.44
CA ASN A 211 1.77 -0.17 -8.49
C ASN A 211 0.55 -1.07 -8.35
N ASN A 212 -0.42 -0.71 -7.50
CA ASN A 212 -1.66 -1.47 -7.35
C ASN A 212 -2.55 -1.38 -8.61
N LYS A 213 -2.65 -0.21 -9.25
CA LYS A 213 -3.37 -0.09 -10.54
C LYS A 213 -2.70 -0.86 -11.67
N ASN A 214 -1.38 -0.74 -11.81
CA ASN A 214 -0.64 -1.50 -12.83
C ASN A 214 -0.73 -3.00 -12.57
N LYS A 215 -0.67 -3.44 -11.31
CA LYS A 215 -0.90 -4.83 -10.93
C LYS A 215 -2.32 -5.31 -11.28
N GLN A 216 -3.32 -4.46 -11.11
CA GLN A 216 -4.70 -4.75 -11.52
C GLN A 216 -4.87 -4.83 -13.04
N TYR A 217 -4.20 -3.95 -13.80
CA TYR A 217 -4.18 -4.04 -15.27
C TYR A 217 -3.45 -5.31 -15.75
N LEU A 218 -2.33 -5.68 -15.12
CA LEU A 218 -1.62 -6.92 -15.44
C LEU A 218 -2.47 -8.17 -15.14
N ASP A 219 -3.18 -8.21 -14.01
CA ASP A 219 -4.10 -9.32 -13.69
C ASP A 219 -5.27 -9.39 -14.69
N TYR A 220 -5.83 -8.23 -15.07
CA TYR A 220 -6.85 -8.15 -16.12
C TYR A 220 -6.36 -8.71 -17.45
N ILE A 221 -5.18 -8.26 -17.91
CA ILE A 221 -4.57 -8.73 -19.15
C ILE A 221 -4.38 -10.24 -19.11
N PHE A 222 -3.77 -10.75 -18.03
CA PHE A 222 -3.52 -12.18 -17.85
C PHE A 222 -4.81 -13.01 -17.95
N VAL A 223 -5.87 -12.62 -17.24
CA VAL A 223 -7.14 -13.37 -17.27
C VAL A 223 -7.79 -13.30 -18.65
N MET A 224 -7.87 -12.11 -19.25
CA MET A 224 -8.54 -11.93 -20.54
C MET A 224 -7.80 -12.60 -21.70
N GLU A 225 -6.46 -12.63 -21.69
CA GLU A 225 -5.66 -13.38 -22.65
C GLU A 225 -5.94 -14.88 -22.57
N ASN A 226 -5.98 -15.44 -21.36
CA ASN A 226 -6.29 -16.85 -21.18
C ASN A 226 -7.76 -17.18 -21.53
N VAL A 227 -8.70 -16.24 -21.32
CA VAL A 227 -10.08 -16.38 -21.79
C VAL A 227 -10.16 -16.40 -23.32
N LEU A 228 -9.34 -15.60 -24.02
CA LEU A 228 -9.23 -15.68 -25.48
C LEU A 228 -8.66 -17.03 -25.93
N LEU A 229 -7.61 -17.51 -25.28
CA LEU A 229 -6.98 -18.79 -25.61
C LEU A 229 -7.93 -19.97 -25.48
N MET A 230 -8.83 -19.97 -24.49
CA MET A 230 -9.85 -21.03 -24.34
C MET A 230 -10.92 -21.05 -25.44
N ARG A 231 -11.03 -19.99 -26.25
CA ARG A 231 -12.06 -19.85 -27.31
C ARG A 231 -11.55 -20.14 -28.71
N LEU A 232 -10.23 -20.24 -28.86
CA LEU A 232 -9.56 -20.66 -30.09
C LEU A 232 -9.57 -22.19 -30.17
#